data_AF-A0A2J8NQ57-F1
#
_entry.id   AF-A0A2J8NQ57-F1
#
_cell.length_a   1.000
_cell.length_b   1.000
_cell.length_c   1.000
_cell.angle_alpha   90.00
_cell.angle_beta   90.00
_cell.angle_gamma   90.00
#
_symmetry.space_group_name_H-M   'P 1'
#
loop_
_entity.id
_entity.type
_entity.pdbx_description
1 polymer ?
#
loop_
_entity_poly.entity_id
_entity_poly.type
_entity_poly.pdbx_seq_one_letter_code
_entity_poly.pdbx_strand_id
1 'polypeptide(L)'
;MAFEALASISHVAHVTITTKTADGKCAYRASYSDGKLKAPPKPCAGNQGTQITVEDLFYNIATRRKALKNPSEEYGKILEVVGRYSIHNAGISFSVKKQGETVADVRTLPNASTVDNIRSIFGNAVSRELIEIGCEDKTLAFKMNGYISNANYSVKKCIFLLFINRKLKRTTWEIHSQETPTGNFMGPWKNF
;
A
#
# COMPACT_ATOMS: atom_id res chain seq x y z
N MET A 1 -12.11 1.44 -11.85
CA MET A 1 -10.83 1.92 -11.27
C MET A 1 -9.62 1.07 -11.66
N ALA A 2 -9.59 -0.26 -11.45
CA ALA A 2 -8.40 -1.06 -11.79
C ALA A 2 -8.02 -1.03 -13.29
N PHE A 3 -9.01 -1.06 -14.19
CA PHE A 3 -8.78 -0.97 -15.64
C PHE A 3 -8.17 0.37 -16.07
N GLU A 4 -8.62 1.46 -15.48
CA GLU A 4 -8.12 2.81 -15.77
C GLU A 4 -6.69 3.01 -15.25
N ALA A 5 -6.38 2.45 -14.08
CA ALA A 5 -5.02 2.43 -13.54
C ALA A 5 -4.05 1.66 -14.46
N LEU A 6 -4.45 0.48 -14.94
CA LEU A 6 -3.61 -0.30 -15.84
C LEU A 6 -3.44 0.39 -17.21
N ALA A 7 -4.52 0.97 -17.75
CA ALA A 7 -4.47 1.72 -18.99
C ALA A 7 -3.54 2.93 -18.89
N SER A 8 -3.62 3.72 -17.83
CA SER A 8 -2.74 4.87 -17.62
C SER A 8 -1.27 4.47 -17.46
N ILE A 9 -0.96 3.37 -16.76
CA ILE A 9 0.42 2.86 -16.64
C ILE A 9 0.94 2.41 -18.01
N SER A 10 0.13 1.68 -18.79
CA SER A 10 0.55 1.20 -20.12
C SER A 10 0.78 2.31 -21.15
N HIS A 11 0.31 3.53 -20.91
CA HIS A 11 0.63 4.69 -21.75
C HIS A 11 1.99 5.30 -21.46
N VAL A 12 2.59 5.01 -20.31
CA VAL A 12 3.85 5.63 -19.88
C VAL A 12 4.95 4.61 -19.58
N ALA A 13 4.69 3.33 -19.79
CA ALA A 13 5.61 2.23 -19.50
C ALA A 13 5.35 1.03 -20.42
N HIS A 14 6.34 0.16 -20.54
CA HIS A 14 6.17 -1.15 -21.16
C HIS A 14 5.57 -2.11 -20.13
N VAL A 15 4.35 -2.59 -20.37
CA VAL A 15 3.64 -3.45 -19.42
C VAL A 15 3.48 -4.85 -19.99
N THR A 16 3.94 -5.86 -19.24
CA THR A 16 3.71 -7.26 -19.57
C THR A 16 2.85 -7.91 -18.50
N ILE A 17 1.74 -8.53 -18.90
CA ILE A 17 0.79 -9.19 -18.01
C ILE A 17 0.84 -10.68 -18.31
N THR A 18 1.11 -11.48 -17.29
CA THR A 18 0.99 -12.94 -17.35
C THR A 18 -0.12 -13.35 -16.39
N THR A 19 -1.18 -13.99 -16.87
CA THR A 19 -2.32 -14.39 -16.02
C THR A 19 -2.78 -15.81 -16.35
N LYS A 20 -3.25 -16.52 -15.33
CA LYS A 20 -3.90 -17.81 -15.42
C LYS A 20 -5.17 -17.79 -14.58
N THR A 21 -6.30 -18.15 -15.19
CA THR A 21 -7.58 -18.36 -14.50
C THR A 21 -7.68 -19.81 -14.00
N ALA A 22 -8.51 -20.05 -12.98
CA ALA A 22 -8.64 -21.38 -12.37
C ALA A 22 -9.08 -22.44 -13.38
N ASP A 23 -9.98 -22.06 -14.28
CA ASP A 23 -10.52 -22.93 -15.34
C ASP A 23 -9.61 -22.97 -16.59
N GLY A 24 -8.55 -22.15 -16.62
CA GLY A 24 -7.65 -22.00 -17.76
C GLY A 24 -6.63 -23.14 -17.85
N LYS A 25 -6.57 -23.80 -19.01
CA LYS A 25 -5.60 -24.88 -19.28
C LYS A 25 -4.14 -24.42 -19.16
N CYS A 26 -3.83 -23.19 -19.53
CA CYS A 26 -2.49 -22.61 -19.44
C CYS A 26 -2.56 -21.11 -19.10
N ALA A 27 -1.41 -20.53 -18.72
CA ALA A 27 -1.31 -19.09 -18.54
C ALA A 27 -1.16 -18.39 -19.90
N TYR A 28 -1.59 -17.14 -19.97
CA TYR A 28 -1.39 -16.28 -21.14
C TYR A 28 -0.55 -15.07 -20.79
N ARG A 29 0.34 -14.71 -21.71
CA ARG A 29 1.16 -13.50 -21.64
C ARG A 29 0.76 -12.52 -22.72
N ALA A 30 0.51 -11.28 -22.31
CA ALA A 30 0.19 -10.15 -23.17
C ALA A 30 1.13 -8.98 -22.86
N SER A 31 1.64 -8.30 -23.89
CA SER A 31 2.49 -7.13 -23.75
C SER A 31 1.79 -5.90 -24.33
N TYR A 32 1.84 -4.80 -23.59
CA TYR A 32 1.16 -3.55 -23.86
C TYR A 32 2.15 -2.40 -23.95
N SER A 33 1.90 -1.48 -24.88
CA SER A 33 2.56 -0.18 -25.00
C SER A 33 1.59 0.85 -25.54
N ASP A 34 1.65 2.08 -25.06
CA ASP A 34 0.76 3.17 -25.47
C ASP A 34 -0.72 2.79 -25.37
N GLY A 35 -1.08 2.02 -24.34
CA GLY A 35 -2.45 1.52 -24.14
C GLY A 35 -2.89 0.40 -25.10
N LYS A 36 -2.04 -0.03 -26.02
CA LYS A 36 -2.36 -1.02 -27.06
C LYS A 36 -1.62 -2.31 -26.85
N LEU A 37 -2.26 -3.41 -27.24
CA LEU A 37 -1.67 -4.73 -27.24
C LEU A 37 -0.64 -4.82 -28.39
N LYS A 38 0.62 -5.14 -28.08
CA LYS A 38 1.69 -5.25 -29.09
C LYS A 38 1.52 -6.48 -29.99
N ALA A 39 1.02 -7.58 -29.43
CA ALA A 39 0.86 -8.84 -30.15
C ALA A 39 -0.26 -9.67 -29.49
N PRO A 40 -0.89 -10.60 -30.24
CA PRO A 40 -1.86 -11.53 -29.67
C PRO A 40 -1.31 -12.25 -28.43
N PRO A 41 -2.13 -12.47 -27.38
CA PRO A 41 -1.66 -13.13 -26.17
C PRO A 41 -1.11 -14.52 -26.49
N LYS A 42 0.09 -14.82 -25.97
CA LYS A 42 0.75 -16.11 -26.21
C LYS A 42 0.57 -17.02 -25.00
N PRO A 43 0.34 -18.34 -25.21
CA PRO A 43 0.34 -19.29 -24.11
C PRO A 43 1.74 -19.37 -23.49
N CYS A 44 1.81 -19.44 -22.16
CA CYS A 44 3.05 -19.58 -21.42
C CYS A 44 2.86 -20.45 -20.17
N ALA A 45 3.98 -20.90 -19.60
CA ALA A 45 3.97 -21.51 -18.28
C ALA A 45 3.64 -20.46 -17.21
N GLY A 46 2.80 -20.81 -16.25
CA GLY A 46 2.42 -19.95 -15.15
C GLY A 46 1.49 -20.64 -14.17
N ASN A 47 1.60 -20.27 -12.89
CA ASN A 47 0.72 -20.71 -11.83
C ASN A 47 -0.56 -19.87 -11.81
N GLN A 48 -1.56 -20.33 -11.06
CA GLN A 48 -2.80 -19.58 -10.84
C GLN A 48 -2.51 -18.18 -10.30
N GLY A 49 -3.10 -17.16 -10.91
CA GLY A 49 -2.93 -15.77 -10.50
C GLY A 49 -2.50 -14.85 -11.64
N THR A 50 -2.07 -13.64 -11.28
CA THR A 50 -1.68 -12.59 -12.23
C THR A 50 -0.37 -11.96 -11.81
N GLN A 51 0.57 -11.90 -12.74
CA GLN A 51 1.83 -11.20 -12.63
C GLN A 51 1.81 -10.02 -13.60
N ILE A 52 2.13 -8.84 -13.10
CA ILE A 52 2.25 -7.61 -13.88
C ILE A 52 3.70 -7.14 -13.76
N THR A 53 4.37 -7.05 -14.90
CA THR A 53 5.72 -6.51 -15.03
C THR A 53 5.61 -5.14 -15.71
N VAL A 54 6.21 -4.11 -15.09
CA VAL A 54 6.23 -2.74 -15.62
C VAL A 54 7.69 -2.34 -15.80
N GLU A 55 8.08 -2.06 -17.03
CA GLU A 55 9.45 -1.73 -17.45
C GLU A 55 9.48 -0.32 -18.07
N ASP A 56 10.63 0.35 -17.94
CA ASP A 56 10.87 1.69 -18.48
C ASP A 56 9.78 2.73 -18.14
N LEU A 57 9.46 2.88 -16.85
CA LEU A 57 8.48 3.87 -16.40
C LEU A 57 8.90 5.30 -16.82
N PHE A 58 8.00 6.01 -17.50
CA PHE A 58 8.18 7.32 -18.11
C PHE A 58 9.21 7.36 -19.26
N TYR A 59 9.40 6.28 -20.02
CA TYR A 59 10.28 6.27 -21.19
C TYR A 59 9.93 7.35 -22.23
N ASN A 60 8.64 7.66 -22.37
CA ASN A 60 8.11 8.63 -23.34
C ASN A 60 7.94 10.05 -22.78
N ILE A 61 8.16 10.30 -21.48
CA ILE A 61 8.01 11.62 -20.85
C ILE A 61 9.28 11.96 -20.05
N ALA A 62 10.25 12.58 -20.73
CA ALA A 62 11.56 12.91 -20.15
C ALA A 62 11.47 13.84 -18.92
N THR A 63 10.51 14.77 -18.89
CA THR A 63 10.31 15.69 -17.76
C THR A 63 9.88 14.96 -16.48
N ARG A 64 8.97 13.99 -16.59
CA ARG A 64 8.55 13.14 -15.46
C ARG A 64 9.64 12.20 -15.03
N ARG A 65 10.41 11.64 -15.98
CA ARG A 65 11.56 10.81 -15.68
C ARG A 65 12.64 11.56 -14.90
N LYS A 66 12.90 12.83 -15.23
CA LYS A 66 13.82 13.71 -14.48
C LYS A 66 13.27 14.14 -13.11
N ALA A 67 11.94 14.17 -12.96
CA ALA A 67 11.29 14.49 -11.69
C ALA A 67 11.28 13.31 -10.70
N LEU A 68 11.52 12.08 -11.17
CA LEU A 68 11.78 10.95 -10.27
C LEU A 68 13.05 11.25 -9.48
N LYS A 69 12.97 11.06 -8.17
CA LYS A 69 14.11 11.27 -7.29
C LYS A 69 15.11 10.12 -7.42
N ASN A 70 16.12 10.13 -6.54
CA ASN A 70 17.05 9.03 -6.37
C ASN A 70 16.30 7.67 -6.28
N PRO A 71 16.71 6.62 -7.02
CA PRO A 71 16.12 5.28 -6.93
C PRO A 71 15.91 4.76 -5.50
N SER A 72 16.84 5.05 -4.59
CA SER A 72 16.71 4.67 -3.17
C SER A 72 15.54 5.34 -2.46
N GLU A 73 15.24 6.60 -2.77
CA GLU A 73 14.08 7.31 -2.20
C GLU A 73 12.76 6.76 -2.76
N GLU A 74 12.69 6.50 -4.06
CA GLU A 74 11.50 5.91 -4.67
C GLU A 74 11.25 4.49 -4.15
N TYR A 75 12.32 3.70 -3.94
CA TYR A 75 12.22 2.39 -3.29
C TYR A 75 11.68 2.51 -1.86
N GLY A 76 12.16 3.48 -1.07
CA GLY A 76 11.62 3.75 0.26
C GLY A 76 10.13 4.07 0.27
N LYS A 77 9.64 4.83 -0.72
CA LYS A 77 8.19 5.09 -0.87
C LYS A 77 7.40 3.83 -1.23
N ILE A 78 7.96 2.93 -2.03
CA ILE A 78 7.33 1.63 -2.34
C ILE A 78 7.20 0.80 -1.07
N LEU A 79 8.27 0.70 -0.27
CA LEU A 79 8.24 -0.01 1.02
C LEU A 79 7.19 0.58 1.96
N GLU A 80 7.09 1.92 2.04
CA GLU A 80 6.09 2.61 2.85
C GLU A 80 4.66 2.26 2.41
N VAL A 81 4.37 2.30 1.10
CA VAL A 81 3.04 1.97 0.59
C VAL A 81 2.70 0.51 0.82
N VAL A 82 3.59 -0.42 0.48
CA VAL A 82 3.32 -1.86 0.65
C VAL A 82 3.20 -2.22 2.12
N GLY A 83 4.05 -1.68 2.99
CA GLY A 83 3.97 -1.88 4.44
C GLY A 83 2.65 -1.37 5.03
N ARG A 84 2.13 -0.24 4.55
CA ARG A 84 0.82 0.26 4.98
C ARG A 84 -0.31 -0.69 4.58
N TYR A 85 -0.30 -1.17 3.34
CA TYR A 85 -1.31 -2.11 2.86
C TYR A 85 -1.20 -3.48 3.54
N SER A 86 0.00 -3.92 3.91
CA SER A 86 0.19 -5.19 4.61
C SER A 86 -0.36 -5.15 6.05
N ILE A 87 -0.23 -4.02 6.74
CA ILE A 87 -0.84 -3.82 8.07
C ILE A 87 -2.37 -3.86 7.99
N HIS A 88 -2.96 -3.14 7.03
CA HIS A 88 -4.42 -3.10 6.87
C HIS A 88 -5.01 -4.46 6.46
N ASN A 89 -4.31 -5.22 5.61
CA ASN A 89 -4.77 -6.52 5.10
C ASN A 89 -4.08 -7.67 5.84
N ALA A 90 -4.23 -7.69 7.16
CA ALA A 90 -3.81 -8.80 8.01
C ALA A 90 -4.38 -10.13 7.48
N GLY A 91 -3.60 -11.20 7.57
CA GLY A 91 -3.89 -12.50 6.97
C GLY A 91 -3.35 -12.70 5.55
N ILE A 92 -3.05 -11.63 4.80
CA ILE A 92 -2.42 -11.73 3.47
C ILE A 92 -0.90 -11.54 3.58
N SER A 93 -0.14 -12.42 2.94
CA SER A 93 1.33 -12.29 2.87
C SER A 93 1.74 -11.30 1.79
N PHE A 94 2.55 -10.31 2.16
CA PHE A 94 3.18 -9.36 1.26
C PHE A 94 4.70 -9.55 1.31
N SER A 95 5.37 -9.35 0.17
CA SER A 95 6.83 -9.35 0.11
C SER A 95 7.34 -8.28 -0.87
N VAL A 96 8.33 -7.50 -0.46
CA VAL A 96 9.06 -6.56 -1.31
C VAL A 96 10.54 -6.87 -1.22
N LYS A 97 11.18 -7.00 -2.37
CA LYS A 97 12.62 -7.23 -2.49
C LYS A 97 13.16 -6.50 -3.71
N LYS A 98 14.44 -6.15 -3.66
CA LYS A 98 15.15 -5.66 -4.85
C LYS A 98 15.45 -6.83 -5.79
N GLN A 99 15.54 -6.51 -7.08
CA GLN A 99 15.93 -7.50 -8.07
C GLN A 99 17.38 -7.96 -7.79
N GLY A 100 17.58 -9.27 -7.75
CA GLY A 100 18.89 -9.87 -7.45
C GLY A 100 19.16 -10.10 -5.96
N GLU A 101 18.37 -9.53 -5.06
CA GLU A 101 18.49 -9.79 -3.63
C GLU A 101 17.62 -10.99 -3.20
N THR A 102 18.18 -11.82 -2.34
CA THR A 102 17.48 -12.99 -1.78
C THR A 102 16.61 -12.61 -0.58
N VAL A 103 17.02 -11.56 0.15
CA VAL A 103 16.32 -11.09 1.35
C VAL A 103 15.27 -10.07 0.95
N ALA A 104 14.07 -10.19 1.53
CA ALA A 104 13.01 -9.22 1.36
C ALA A 104 13.09 -8.15 2.45
N ASP A 105 13.05 -6.87 2.06
CA ASP A 105 13.03 -5.74 2.98
C ASP A 105 11.70 -5.65 3.76
N VAL A 106 10.60 -6.01 3.10
CA VAL A 106 9.28 -6.14 3.72
C VAL A 106 8.79 -7.56 3.48
N ARG A 107 8.41 -8.26 4.54
CA ARG A 107 7.81 -9.59 4.47
C ARG A 107 6.78 -9.75 5.58
N THR A 108 5.53 -10.03 5.22
CA THR A 108 4.49 -10.44 6.17
C THR A 108 4.12 -11.90 5.98
N LEU A 109 3.75 -12.56 7.07
CA LEU A 109 3.38 -13.97 7.06
C LEU A 109 1.90 -14.14 6.73
N PRO A 110 1.52 -15.25 6.06
CA PRO A 110 0.12 -15.62 5.97
C PRO A 110 -0.41 -15.87 7.39
N ASN A 111 -1.63 -15.39 7.67
CA ASN A 111 -2.27 -15.43 9.01
C ASN A 111 -1.60 -14.57 10.11
N ALA A 112 -0.70 -13.65 9.76
CA ALA A 112 -0.18 -12.68 10.73
C ALA A 112 -1.29 -11.72 11.20
N SER A 113 -1.27 -11.39 12.50
CA SER A 113 -2.16 -10.37 13.05
C SER A 113 -1.73 -8.96 12.63
N THR A 114 -2.63 -7.98 12.78
CA THR A 114 -2.31 -6.57 12.52
C THR A 114 -1.11 -6.10 13.36
N VAL A 115 -1.02 -6.54 14.61
CA VAL A 115 0.09 -6.21 15.52
C VAL A 115 1.41 -6.84 15.06
N ASP A 116 1.39 -8.09 14.57
CA ASP A 116 2.57 -8.74 14.01
C ASP A 116 3.08 -8.02 12.76
N ASN A 117 2.16 -7.58 11.89
CA ASN A 117 2.51 -6.78 10.73
C ASN A 117 3.09 -5.42 11.14
N ILE A 118 2.50 -4.74 12.14
CA ILE A 118 3.06 -3.49 12.68
C ILE A 118 4.46 -3.72 13.24
N ARG A 119 4.66 -4.81 13.99
CA ARG A 119 5.99 -5.20 14.51
C ARG A 119 7.00 -5.44 13.41
N SER A 120 6.60 -6.11 12.33
CA SER A 120 7.49 -6.41 11.21
C SER A 120 7.89 -5.16 10.42
N ILE A 121 7.00 -4.17 10.30
CA ILE A 121 7.21 -2.98 9.48
C ILE A 121 7.86 -1.84 10.28
N PHE A 122 7.38 -1.57 11.48
CA PHE A 122 7.83 -0.46 12.33
C PHE A 122 8.75 -0.88 13.46
N GLY A 123 8.92 -2.18 13.69
CA GLY A 123 9.80 -2.74 14.69
C GLY A 123 9.11 -3.00 16.04
N ASN A 124 9.84 -3.72 16.90
CA ASN A 124 9.33 -4.17 18.18
C ASN A 124 9.02 -3.03 19.16
N ALA A 125 9.78 -1.93 19.10
CA ALA A 125 9.58 -0.77 19.97
C ALA A 125 8.17 -0.17 19.84
N VAL A 126 7.63 -0.09 18.62
CA VAL A 126 6.27 0.42 18.40
C VAL A 126 5.24 -0.59 18.85
N SER A 127 5.44 -1.86 18.49
CA SER A 127 4.46 -2.93 18.71
C SER A 127 4.11 -3.18 20.19
N ARG A 128 5.01 -2.84 21.12
CA ARG A 128 4.81 -3.02 22.56
C ARG A 128 3.97 -1.91 23.19
N GLU A 129 3.98 -0.74 22.58
CA GLU A 129 3.33 0.45 23.10
C GLU A 129 1.98 0.70 22.42
N LEU A 130 1.42 -0.30 21.70
CA LEU A 130 0.14 -0.18 21.01
C LEU A 130 -1.04 -0.43 21.94
N ILE A 131 -2.02 0.45 21.86
CA ILE A 131 -3.33 0.34 22.48
C ILE A 131 -4.35 0.14 21.36
N GLU A 132 -5.17 -0.91 21.49
CA GLU A 132 -6.28 -1.15 20.56
C GLU A 132 -7.41 -0.14 20.79
N ILE A 133 -7.93 0.41 19.70
CA ILE A 133 -9.09 1.29 19.70
C ILE A 133 -10.18 0.72 18.82
N GLY A 134 -11.42 0.77 19.32
CA GLY A 134 -12.60 0.33 18.62
C GLY A 134 -13.77 1.24 18.98
N CYS A 135 -14.46 1.77 17.96
CA CYS A 135 -15.68 2.55 18.15
C CYS A 135 -16.69 2.15 17.08
N GLU A 136 -17.93 1.96 17.47
CA GLU A 136 -19.04 1.70 16.57
C GLU A 136 -20.19 2.61 16.95
N ASP A 137 -20.63 3.45 16.01
CA ASP A 137 -21.75 4.36 16.19
C ASP A 137 -22.85 4.02 15.18
N LYS A 138 -23.96 3.48 15.69
CA LYS A 138 -25.12 3.10 14.88
C LYS A 138 -25.90 4.32 14.36
N THR A 139 -25.84 5.46 15.05
CA THR A 139 -26.54 6.68 14.63
C THR A 139 -25.83 7.35 13.46
N LEU A 140 -24.50 7.32 13.46
CA LEU A 140 -23.65 7.86 12.39
C LEU A 140 -23.28 6.82 11.32
N ALA A 141 -23.76 5.58 11.44
CA ALA A 141 -23.43 4.46 10.56
C ALA A 141 -21.91 4.28 10.31
N PHE A 142 -21.12 4.45 11.36
CA PHE A 142 -19.66 4.44 11.29
C PHE A 142 -19.05 3.39 12.23
N LYS A 143 -17.97 2.77 11.76
CA LYS A 143 -17.17 1.82 12.53
C LYS A 143 -15.69 2.13 12.37
N MET A 144 -14.99 2.18 13.49
CA MET A 144 -13.56 2.41 13.59
C MET A 144 -12.90 1.27 14.36
N ASN A 145 -11.79 0.78 13.84
CA ASN A 145 -10.92 -0.18 14.49
C ASN A 145 -9.49 0.22 14.18
N GLY A 146 -8.57 0.09 15.14
CA GLY A 146 -7.18 0.41 14.92
C GLY A 146 -6.31 0.29 16.15
N TYR A 147 -5.07 0.73 16.01
CA TYR A 147 -4.10 0.78 17.10
C TYR A 147 -3.48 2.17 17.16
N ILE A 148 -3.28 2.67 18.37
CA ILE A 148 -2.58 3.93 18.65
C ILE A 148 -1.42 3.65 19.59
N SER A 149 -0.33 4.41 19.48
CA SER A 149 0.74 4.32 20.46
C SER A 149 0.33 5.00 21.76
N ASN A 150 0.77 4.48 22.90
CA ASN A 150 0.61 5.11 24.20
C ASN A 150 1.54 6.35 24.36
N ALA A 151 1.43 7.04 25.50
CA ALA A 151 2.21 8.24 25.78
C ALA A 151 3.72 7.98 26.00
N ASN A 152 4.14 6.73 26.22
CA ASN A 152 5.55 6.38 26.44
C ASN A 152 6.35 6.32 25.14
N TYR A 153 5.67 6.17 24.01
CA TYR A 153 6.30 6.13 22.70
C TYR A 153 6.28 7.51 22.04
N SER A 154 7.47 8.08 21.82
CA SER A 154 7.63 9.36 21.13
C SER A 154 8.61 9.24 19.97
N VAL A 155 8.21 9.80 18.83
CA VAL A 155 9.03 9.89 17.62
C VAL A 155 8.98 11.29 17.03
N LYS A 156 10.10 11.72 16.43
CA LYS A 156 10.21 13.05 15.80
C LYS A 156 9.20 13.28 14.66
N LYS A 157 8.70 12.22 14.04
CA LYS A 157 7.74 12.28 12.94
C LYS A 157 6.55 11.39 13.26
N CYS A 158 5.37 11.99 13.35
CA CYS A 158 4.12 11.25 13.53
C CYS A 158 3.88 10.34 12.32
N ILE A 159 3.61 9.06 12.59
CA ILE A 159 3.25 8.06 11.58
C ILE A 159 1.76 7.80 11.74
N PHE A 160 0.96 8.34 10.82
CA PHE A 160 -0.48 8.20 10.82
C PHE A 160 -0.95 7.40 9.60
N LEU A 161 -1.59 6.26 9.83
CA LEU A 161 -2.15 5.40 8.80
C LEU A 161 -3.67 5.43 8.92
N LEU A 162 -4.34 6.00 7.93
CA LEU A 162 -5.80 6.03 7.84
C LEU A 162 -6.27 5.27 6.61
N PHE A 163 -7.20 4.34 6.83
CA PHE A 163 -7.88 3.61 5.78
C PHE A 163 -9.37 3.90 5.85
N ILE A 164 -9.93 4.38 4.75
CA ILE A 164 -11.38 4.57 4.58
C ILE A 164 -11.82 3.61 3.49
N ASN A 165 -12.78 2.73 3.78
CA ASN A 165 -13.28 1.73 2.83
C ASN A 165 -12.15 0.94 2.14
N ARG A 166 -11.18 0.47 2.95
CA ARG A 166 -9.98 -0.29 2.53
C ARG A 166 -8.98 0.45 1.63
N LYS A 167 -9.12 1.75 1.44
CA LYS A 167 -8.17 2.57 0.68
C LYS A 167 -7.33 3.42 1.62
N LEU A 168 -6.02 3.39 1.40
CA LEU A 168 -5.09 4.27 2.09
C LEU A 168 -5.41 5.72 1.74
N LYS A 169 -5.70 6.53 2.76
CA LYS A 169 -5.91 7.97 2.61
C LYS A 169 -4.77 8.70 3.29
N ARG A 170 -4.08 9.54 2.53
CA ARG A 170 -3.17 10.54 3.08
C ARG A 170 -4.02 11.75 3.41
N THR A 171 -4.44 11.87 4.66
CA THR A 171 -4.96 13.13 5.17
C THR A 171 -3.79 13.96 5.68
N THR A 172 -3.60 15.14 5.08
CA THR A 172 -2.77 16.19 5.67
C THR A 172 -3.62 16.86 6.75
N TRP A 173 -3.77 16.20 7.89
CA TRP A 173 -4.21 16.93 9.08
C TRP A 173 -2.96 17.65 9.58
N GLU A 174 -2.88 18.95 9.32
CA GLU A 174 -2.08 19.81 10.20
C GLU A 174 -2.65 19.57 11.59
N ILE A 175 -1.84 18.98 12.46
CA ILE A 175 -2.19 18.78 13.86
C ILE A 175 -2.17 20.18 14.48
N HIS A 176 -3.25 20.93 14.27
CA HIS A 176 -3.60 22.08 15.11
C HIS A 176 -4.38 21.53 16.31
N SER A 177 -3.79 20.57 17.05
CA SER A 177 -4.22 20.35 18.42
C SER A 177 -3.50 21.41 19.24
N GLN A 178 -4.16 22.56 19.42
CA GLN A 178 -3.83 23.42 20.55
C GLN A 178 -3.87 22.56 21.81
N GLU A 179 -2.75 22.52 22.52
CA GLU A 179 -2.72 22.09 23.91
C GLU A 179 -3.61 23.07 24.70
N THR A 180 -4.89 22.77 24.85
CA THR A 180 -5.73 23.42 25.87
C THR A 180 -5.69 22.60 27.16
N PRO A 181 -5.22 23.14 28.30
CA PRO A 181 -4.93 22.38 29.53
C PRO A 181 -6.15 21.88 30.32
N THR A 182 -7.35 21.78 29.75
CA THR A 182 -8.55 21.42 30.52
C THR A 182 -9.51 20.53 29.72
N GLY A 183 -9.40 19.22 29.93
CA GLY A 183 -10.52 18.37 30.37
C GLY A 183 -11.84 18.32 29.59
N ASN A 184 -11.93 18.68 28.31
CA ASN A 184 -13.16 18.41 27.53
C ASN A 184 -12.86 18.08 26.05
N PHE A 185 -13.00 16.80 25.71
CA PHE A 185 -12.93 16.29 24.34
C PHE A 185 -14.32 16.29 23.70
N MET A 186 -14.84 17.45 23.30
CA MET A 186 -16.02 17.52 22.42
C MET A 186 -15.99 18.81 21.60
N GLY A 187 -15.72 18.68 20.29
CA GLY A 187 -15.80 19.76 19.29
C GLY A 187 -15.59 19.21 17.87
N PRO A 188 -16.29 19.74 16.85
CA PRO A 188 -17.15 18.93 16.00
C PRO A 188 -16.48 18.41 14.71
N TRP A 189 -16.76 17.14 14.42
CA TRP A 189 -16.69 16.57 13.07
C TRP A 189 -17.80 17.20 12.22
N LYS A 190 -17.54 18.37 11.65
CA LYS A 190 -18.33 18.90 10.52
C LYS A 190 -17.42 18.93 9.31
N ASN A 191 -17.65 17.97 8.42
CA ASN A 191 -17.30 17.88 6.99
C ASN A 191 -16.77 16.48 6.64
N PHE A 192 -17.67 15.51 6.74
CA PHE A 192 -17.73 14.34 5.87
C PHE A 192 -19.12 14.31 5.24
#